data_AF-A0A852W6N7-F1
#
_entry.id   AF-A0A852W6N7-F1
#
_cell.length_a   1.000
_cell.length_b   1.000
_cell.length_c   1.000
_cell.angle_alpha   90.00
_cell.angle_beta   90.00
_cell.angle_gamma   90.00
#
_symmetry.space_group_name_H-M   'P 1'
#
loop_
_entity.id
_entity.type
_entity.pdbx_description
1 polymer ?
#
loop_
_entity_poly.entity_id
_entity_poly.type
_entity_poly.pdbx_seq_one_letter_code
_entity_poly.pdbx_strand_id
1 'polypeptide(L)' 'MTETTVVFVAHDGEWTRRRVANPNAAKKLARSLQMPIYDVQLVGYPNRMREHDARDRALRKRERQERMLRELRAKDRDA' A
#
# COMPACT_ATOMS: atom_id res chain seq x y z
N MET A 1 -15.89 -2.07 -16.51
CA MET A 1 -15.97 -3.00 -15.38
C MET A 1 -14.64 -2.95 -14.63
N THR A 2 -14.64 -2.80 -13.30
CA THR A 2 -13.41 -2.85 -12.52
C THR A 2 -12.83 -4.26 -12.56
N GLU A 3 -11.54 -4.36 -12.86
CA GLU A 3 -10.87 -5.66 -12.88
C GLU A 3 -10.75 -6.24 -11.46
N THR A 4 -10.94 -7.55 -11.33
CA THR A 4 -10.80 -8.21 -10.04
C THR A 4 -9.34 -8.22 -9.63
N THR A 5 -9.06 -7.75 -8.41
CA THR A 5 -7.72 -7.76 -7.83
C THR A 5 -7.75 -8.40 -6.46
N VAL A 6 -6.61 -8.97 -6.06
CA VAL A 6 -6.35 -9.45 -4.71
C VAL A 6 -5.29 -8.59 -4.05
N VAL A 7 -5.43 -8.36 -2.75
CA VAL A 7 -4.44 -7.66 -1.94
C VAL A 7 -3.91 -8.64 -0.91
N PHE A 8 -2.60 -8.85 -0.91
CA PHE A 8 -1.90 -9.61 0.11
C PHE A 8 -1.32 -8.62 1.10
N VAL A 9 -1.57 -8.83 2.39
CA VAL A 9 -1.08 -7.98 3.47
C VAL A 9 -0.22 -8.82 4.39
N ALA A 10 1.07 -8.51 4.48
CA ALA A 10 2.03 -9.12 5.37
C ALA A 10 1.79 -8.72 6.83
N HIS A 11 2.45 -9.43 7.75
CA HIS A 11 2.20 -9.36 9.19
C HIS A 11 2.34 -7.93 9.77
N ASP A 12 3.30 -7.18 9.24
CA ASP A 12 3.70 -5.81 9.56
C ASP A 12 2.91 -4.71 8.83
N GLY A 13 2.01 -5.11 7.94
CA GLY A 13 1.18 -4.22 7.13
C GLY A 13 1.73 -3.91 5.74
N GLU A 14 2.91 -4.41 5.36
CA GLU A 14 3.38 -4.32 3.98
C GLU A 14 2.37 -5.04 3.08
N TRP A 15 2.13 -4.52 1.87
CA TRP A 15 1.12 -5.09 1.01
C TRP A 15 1.49 -5.05 -0.47
N THR A 16 0.96 -6.02 -1.19
CA THR A 16 1.02 -6.06 -2.65
C THR A 16 -0.37 -6.31 -3.24
N ARG A 17 -0.62 -5.77 -4.43
CA ARG A 17 -1.87 -5.96 -5.18
C ARG A 17 -1.60 -6.63 -6.50
N ARG A 18 -2.37 -7.67 -6.84
CA ARG A 18 -2.25 -8.42 -8.09
C ARG A 18 -3.60 -8.55 -8.79
N ARG A 19 -3.57 -8.51 -10.13
CA ARG A 19 -4.74 -8.77 -10.97
C ARG A 19 -5.04 -10.26 -10.99
N VAL A 20 -6.33 -10.60 -11.01
CA VAL A 20 -6.81 -11.98 -11.11
C VAL A 20 -7.96 -12.05 -12.10
N ALA A 21 -8.13 -13.20 -12.73
CA ALA A 21 -9.14 -13.37 -13.78
C ALA A 21 -10.57 -13.11 -13.28
N ASN A 22 -10.91 -13.56 -12.07
CA ASN A 22 -12.23 -13.40 -11.45
C ASN A 22 -12.18 -13.74 -9.93
N PRO A 23 -13.26 -13.48 -9.18
CA PRO A 23 -13.30 -13.77 -7.74
C PRO A 23 -13.14 -15.25 -7.37
N ASN A 24 -13.56 -16.18 -8.24
CA ASN A 24 -13.39 -17.61 -7.99
C ASN A 24 -11.92 -18.03 -8.07
N ALA A 25 -11.15 -17.46 -9.00
CA ALA A 25 -9.71 -17.65 -9.09
C ALA A 25 -8.99 -17.18 -7.82
N ALA A 26 -9.41 -16.03 -7.26
CA ALA A 26 -8.90 -15.53 -5.99
C ALA A 26 -9.17 -16.50 -4.83
N LYS A 27 -10.40 -17.01 -4.71
CA LYS A 27 -10.77 -18.00 -3.68
C LYS A 27 -9.97 -19.30 -3.82
N LYS A 28 -9.75 -19.78 -5.05
CA LYS A 28 -8.94 -20.97 -5.33
C LYS A 28 -7.48 -20.77 -4.90
N LEU A 29 -6.90 -19.62 -5.23
CA LEU A 29 -5.54 -19.25 -4.82
C LEU A 29 -5.41 -19.20 -3.30
N ALA A 30 -6.30 -18.49 -2.61
CA ALA A 30 -6.29 -18.39 -1.15
C ALA A 30 -6.37 -19.78 -0.50
N ARG A 31 -7.23 -20.66 -1.00
CA ARG A 31 -7.33 -22.05 -0.53
C ARG A 31 -6.04 -22.83 -0.74
N SER A 32 -5.40 -22.71 -1.91
CA SER A 32 -4.12 -23.40 -2.17
C SER A 32 -2.98 -22.90 -1.28
N LEU A 33 -3.02 -21.63 -0.88
CA LEU A 33 -2.06 -21.03 0.05
C LEU A 33 -2.44 -21.24 1.52
N GLN A 34 -3.57 -21.88 1.80
CA GLN A 34 -4.14 -22.02 3.14
C GLN A 34 -4.31 -20.67 3.87
N MET A 35 -4.62 -19.62 3.10
CA MET A 35 -4.81 -18.27 3.61
C MET A 35 -6.29 -17.90 3.66
N PRO A 36 -6.74 -17.16 4.68
CA PRO A 36 -8.07 -16.59 4.68
C PRO A 36 -8.19 -15.51 3.61
N ILE A 37 -9.38 -15.39 3.01
CA ILE A 37 -9.71 -14.36 2.03
C ILE A 37 -11.00 -13.66 2.43
N TYR A 38 -10.99 -12.33 2.30
CA TYR A 38 -12.11 -11.45 2.65
C TYR A 38 -12.39 -10.49 1.50
N ASP A 39 -13.65 -10.13 1.32
CA ASP A 39 -14.05 -9.11 0.37
C ASP A 39 -13.87 -7.71 0.99
N VAL A 40 -12.94 -6.95 0.43
CA VAL A 40 -12.59 -5.60 0.91
C VAL A 40 -13.76 -4.62 0.80
N GLN A 41 -14.72 -4.83 -0.11
CA GLN A 41 -15.90 -3.97 -0.22
C GLN A 41 -16.88 -4.19 0.95
N LEU A 42 -16.80 -5.36 1.60
CA LEU A 42 -17.59 -5.70 2.78
C LEU A 42 -16.86 -5.36 4.08
N VAL A 43 -15.58 -5.74 4.21
CA VAL A 43 -14.84 -5.61 5.48
C VAL A 43 -13.91 -4.40 5.56
N GLY A 44 -13.68 -3.72 4.43
CA GLY A 44 -12.68 -2.66 4.32
C GLY A 44 -11.24 -3.18 4.30
N TYR A 45 -10.27 -2.26 4.22
CA TYR A 45 -8.85 -2.61 4.24
C TYR A 45 -8.36 -2.89 5.68
N PRO A 46 -7.51 -3.92 5.89
CA PRO A 46 -6.96 -4.25 7.20
C PRO A 46 -6.27 -3.06 7.89
N ASN A 47 -6.42 -2.95 9.21
CA ASN A 47 -5.87 -1.81 9.96
C ASN A 47 -4.36 -1.66 9.81
N ARG A 48 -3.63 -2.77 9.93
CA ARG A 48 -2.18 -2.90 9.70
C ARG A 48 -1.71 -2.36 8.34
N MET A 49 -2.46 -2.60 7.26
CA MET A 49 -2.17 -2.00 5.94
C MET A 49 -2.31 -0.48 5.99
N ARG A 50 -3.39 0.02 6.62
CA ARG A 50 -3.62 1.47 6.77
C ARG A 50 -2.52 2.14 7.61
N GLU A 51 -2.06 1.47 8.66
CA GLU A 51 -0.96 1.94 9.51
C GLU A 51 0.38 1.95 8.77
N HIS A 52 0.65 0.93 7.93
CA HIS A 52 1.81 0.92 7.05
C HIS A 52 1.79 2.10 6.07
N ASP A 53 0.67 2.29 5.35
CA ASP A 53 0.51 3.41 4.42
C ASP A 53 0.66 4.78 5.10
N ALA A 54 0.19 4.91 6.34
CA ALA A 54 0.34 6.13 7.14
C ALA A 54 1.82 6.40 7.48
N ARG A 55 2.57 5.38 7.90
CA ARG A 55 4.01 5.46 8.15
C ARG A 55 4.78 5.86 6.90
N ASP A 56 4.52 5.19 5.76
CA ASP A 56 5.17 5.50 4.48
C ASP A 56 4.86 6.92 3.99
N ARG A 57 3.63 7.39 4.22
CA ARG A 57 3.23 8.74 3.84
C ARG A 57 3.97 9.79 4.69
N ALA A 58 4.10 9.54 5.99
CA ALA A 58 4.84 10.42 6.88
C ALA A 58 6.32 10.48 6.51
N LEU A 59 6.96 9.33 6.24
CA LEU A 59 8.36 9.27 5.81
C LEU A 59 8.58 10.04 4.51
N ARG A 60 7.78 9.76 3.48
CA ARG A 60 7.85 10.47 2.20
C ARG A 60 7.60 11.98 2.32
N LYS A 61 6.77 12.42 3.27
CA LYS A 61 6.54 13.84 3.53
C LYS A 61 7.80 14.50 4.11
N ARG A 62 8.45 13.86 5.08
CA ARG A 62 9.70 14.36 5.69
C ARG A 62 10.82 14.49 4.66
N GLU A 63 11.04 13.46 3.85
CA GLU A 63 12.04 13.48 2.78
C GLU A 63 11.81 14.60 1.76
N ARG A 64 10.54 14.84 1.38
CA ARG A 64 10.18 15.96 0.50
C ARG A 64 10.46 17.32 1.15
N GLN A 65 10.11 17.49 2.43
CA GLN A 65 10.36 18.73 3.15
C GLN A 65 11.87 19.00 3.31
N GLU A 66 12.65 17.97 3.62
CA GLU A 66 14.11 18.07 3.74
C GLU A 66 14.76 18.43 2.40
N ARG A 67 14.31 17.80 1.30
CA ARG A 67 14.77 18.14 -0.05
C ARG A 67 14.46 19.60 -0.39
N MET A 68 13.21 20.03 -0.18
CA MET A 68 12.79 21.41 -0.45
C MET A 68 13.59 22.42 0.37
N LEU A 69 13.80 22.16 1.67
CA LEU A 69 14.59 23.02 2.54
C LEU A 69 16.06 23.09 2.09
N ARG A 70 16.63 21.96 1.64
CA ARG A 70 17.99 21.92 1.11
C ARG A 70 18.12 22.75 -0.17
N GLU A 71 17.15 22.66 -1.07
CA GLU A 71 17.11 23.43 -2.30
C GLU A 71 17.00 24.94 -2.03
N LEU A 72 16.14 25.35 -1.10
CA LEU A 72 16.01 26.76 -0.68
C LEU A 72 17.33 27.29 -0.14
N ARG A 73 17.96 26.57 0.79
CA ARG A 73 19.28 26.92 1.35
C ARG A 73 20.43 26.95 0.34
N ALA A 74 20.29 26.28 -0.80
CA ALA A 74 21.27 26.36 -1.87
C ALA A 74 21.08 27.66 -2.67
N LYS A 75 19.83 27.96 -3.06
CA LYS A 75 19.49 29.19 -3.77
C LYS A 75 19.86 30.46 -3.01
N ASP A 76 19.66 30.48 -1.69
CA ASP A 76 20.01 31.63 -0.84
C ASP A 76 21.53 31.86 -0.70
N ARG A 77 22.36 30.86 -1.02
CA ARG A 77 23.83 31.01 -1.01
C ARG A 77 24.40 31.51 -2.33
N ASP A 78 23.67 31.33 -3.41
CA ASP A 78 24.08 31.68 -4.77
C ASP A 78 23.50 33.04 -5.23
N ALA A 79 22.76 33.73 -4.34
CA ALA A 79 22.15 35.05 -4.55
C ALA A 79 22.86 36.14 -3.73
#